data_AF-A0A7C5EBU0-F1
#
_entry.id   AF-A0A7C5EBU0-F1
#
_cell.length_a   1.000
_cell.length_b   1.000
_cell.length_c   1.000
_cell.angle_alpha   90.00
_cell.angle_beta   90.00
_cell.angle_gamma   90.00
#
_symmetry.space_group_name_H-M   'P 1'
#
loop_
_entity.id
_entity.type
_entity.pdbx_description
1 polymer ?
#
loop_
_entity_poly.entity_id
_entity_poly.type
_entity_poly.pdbx_seq_one_letter_code
_entity_poly.pdbx_strand_id
1 'polypeptide(L)'
;GPRVRVREKGAGGVVGGPSPRADGEPAANLEMVLEGAIANHTLYRLARHYYLLAEKTKSYQLVMILQMQLPFLREYARAFAEATKTFAEGKPIGDGVGPLTAALLANTDRWREEVEDTVYAEVEFEGRKLLVIKAKGPGGRVGKPGELIRRLARKRKVSRIIMIDAAAKLEGERSGEVIEGVGAAIGGPPVDKYKIEEIATELGIPLDAVIVKESLVESITRMHRKIAEGARNAVEVVRRAILERTKPGDTVIVAGIGNTIGIGQRPDEIPKEFPPPPAPRKGAIESAALPIG
;
A
#
# COMPACT_ATOMS: atom_id res chain seq x y z
N GLY A 1 -5.82 -22.42 32.58
CA GLY A 1 -5.43 -21.28 33.44
C GLY A 1 -4.93 -20.15 32.57
N PRO A 2 -5.25 -18.88 32.86
CA PRO A 2 -5.35 -17.80 31.87
C PRO A 2 -3.99 -17.14 31.50
N ARG A 3 -3.95 -16.54 30.29
CA ARG A 3 -2.95 -15.59 29.72
C ARG A 3 -1.64 -16.27 29.28
N VAL A 4 -1.14 -16.11 28.04
CA VAL A 4 -0.80 -14.86 27.35
C VAL A 4 -0.95 -15.04 25.83
N ARG A 5 -1.98 -14.43 25.22
CA ARG A 5 -2.02 -14.11 23.77
C ARG A 5 -1.38 -12.74 23.59
N VAL A 6 -0.09 -12.69 23.27
CA VAL A 6 0.59 -11.45 22.88
C VAL A 6 1.63 -11.80 21.82
N ARG A 7 1.27 -11.64 20.54
CA ARG A 7 2.14 -11.14 19.44
C ARG A 7 1.48 -11.26 18.05
N GLU A 8 0.21 -10.89 17.94
CA GLU A 8 -0.47 -10.60 16.65
C GLU A 8 -0.79 -9.11 16.51
N LYS A 9 -0.04 -8.24 17.20
CA LYS A 9 -0.22 -6.78 17.19
C LYS A 9 1.07 -6.06 16.78
N GLY A 10 1.60 -6.41 15.61
CA GLY A 10 2.60 -5.60 14.92
C GLY A 10 1.86 -4.58 14.05
N ALA A 11 2.05 -3.29 14.33
CA ALA A 11 1.49 -2.12 13.64
C ALA A 11 -0.03 -1.88 13.71
N GLY A 12 -0.92 -2.88 13.52
CA GLY A 12 -2.37 -2.65 13.43
C GLY A 12 -3.17 -2.59 14.74
N GLY A 13 -2.52 -2.49 15.90
CA GLY A 13 -3.15 -2.82 17.20
C GLY A 13 -3.12 -1.74 18.28
N VAL A 14 -2.63 -0.54 17.99
CA VAL A 14 -2.43 0.56 18.96
C VAL A 14 -3.08 1.86 18.47
N VAL A 15 -4.35 1.81 18.08
CA VAL A 15 -5.18 3.02 17.99
C VAL A 15 -6.54 2.66 18.59
N GLY A 16 -6.74 3.03 19.86
CA GLY A 16 -8.09 3.27 20.35
C GLY A 16 -8.65 4.46 19.56
N GLY A 17 -9.89 4.34 19.09
CA GLY A 17 -10.48 5.17 18.05
C GLY A 17 -10.32 6.68 18.20
N PRO A 18 -10.52 7.43 17.09
CA PRO A 18 -10.18 8.84 17.00
C PRO A 18 -10.97 9.70 18.00
N SER A 19 -10.36 10.82 18.35
CA SER A 19 -11.01 11.95 19.01
C SER A 19 -12.30 12.33 18.27
N PRO A 20 -13.45 12.53 18.95
CA PRO A 20 -14.78 12.76 18.35
C PRO A 20 -14.95 14.04 17.49
N ARG A 21 -13.88 14.73 17.08
CA ARG A 21 -13.93 16.07 16.47
C ARG A 21 -13.16 16.24 15.16
N ALA A 22 -12.52 15.21 14.66
CA ALA A 22 -11.80 15.28 13.38
C ALA A 22 -12.47 14.31 12.40
N ASP A 23 -13.40 14.82 11.61
CA ASP A 23 -13.96 14.10 10.46
C ASP A 23 -13.29 14.62 9.17
N GLY A 24 -13.04 13.74 8.20
CA GLY A 24 -12.52 14.10 6.87
C GLY A 24 -11.01 13.91 6.67
N GLU A 25 -10.47 14.48 5.58
CA GLU A 25 -9.08 14.26 5.14
C GLU A 25 -8.00 14.63 6.18
N PRO A 26 -8.12 15.75 6.94
CA PRO A 26 -7.13 16.11 7.96
C PRO A 26 -7.07 15.10 9.11
N ALA A 27 -8.19 14.46 9.44
CA ALA A 27 -8.25 13.45 10.48
C ALA A 27 -7.52 12.17 10.07
N ALA A 28 -7.78 11.71 8.84
CA ALA A 28 -7.11 10.56 8.25
C ALA A 28 -5.59 10.78 8.17
N ASN A 29 -5.15 11.99 7.80
CA ASN A 29 -3.73 12.32 7.77
C ASN A 29 -3.11 12.37 9.18
N LEU A 30 -3.84 12.90 10.17
CA LEU A 30 -3.37 12.93 11.56
C LEU A 30 -3.20 11.53 12.13
N GLU A 31 -4.09 10.60 11.81
CA GLU A 31 -3.97 9.19 12.18
C GLU A 31 -2.65 8.60 11.65
N MET A 32 -2.34 8.82 10.37
CA MET A 32 -1.05 8.40 9.79
C MET A 32 0.16 9.04 10.47
N VAL A 33 0.09 10.33 10.83
CA VAL A 33 1.16 11.00 11.59
C VAL A 33 1.39 10.31 12.94
N LEU A 34 0.32 9.96 13.65
CA LEU A 34 0.41 9.23 14.91
C LEU A 34 1.00 7.84 14.72
N GLU A 35 0.55 7.10 13.70
CA GLU A 35 1.09 5.79 13.35
C GLU A 35 2.60 5.84 13.07
N GLY A 36 3.04 6.79 12.24
CA GLY A 36 4.47 6.99 11.95
C GLY A 36 5.29 7.34 13.19
N ALA A 37 4.74 8.18 14.08
CA ALA A 37 5.40 8.55 15.34
C ALA A 37 5.50 7.36 16.30
N ILE A 38 4.44 6.55 16.41
CA ILE A 38 4.40 5.33 17.24
C ILE A 38 5.39 4.29 16.69
N ALA A 39 5.44 4.10 15.36
CA ALA A 39 6.38 3.20 14.71
C ALA A 39 7.83 3.61 15.00
N ASN A 40 8.15 4.90 14.84
CA ASN A 40 9.48 5.42 15.14
C ASN A 40 9.85 5.26 16.64
N HIS A 41 8.92 5.55 17.54
CA HIS A 41 9.13 5.34 18.98
C HIS A 41 9.32 3.86 19.32
N THR A 42 8.64 2.96 18.61
CA THR A 42 8.79 1.51 18.77
C THR A 42 10.20 1.05 18.37
N LEU A 43 10.78 1.60 17.29
CA LEU A 43 12.17 1.33 16.92
C LEU A 43 13.16 1.73 18.02
N TYR A 44 12.97 2.93 18.60
CA TYR A 44 13.76 3.37 19.75
C TYR A 44 13.63 2.40 20.94
N ARG A 45 12.41 2.01 21.29
CA ARG A 45 12.16 1.07 22.40
C ARG A 45 12.82 -0.28 22.14
N LEU A 46 12.79 -0.78 20.91
CA LEU A 46 13.39 -2.04 20.52
C LEU A 46 14.92 -2.00 20.64
N ALA A 47 15.55 -0.96 20.09
CA ALA A 47 16.99 -0.76 20.20
C ALA A 47 17.44 -0.66 21.66
N ARG A 48 16.73 0.13 22.47
CA ARG A 48 17.00 0.28 23.91
C ARG A 48 16.80 -1.04 24.66
N HIS A 49 15.76 -1.80 24.33
CA HIS A 49 15.49 -3.09 24.96
C HIS A 49 16.65 -4.06 24.75
N TYR A 50 17.09 -4.26 23.51
CA TYR A 50 18.20 -5.18 23.21
C TYR A 50 19.52 -4.71 23.81
N TYR A 51 19.78 -3.40 23.83
CA TYR A 51 20.95 -2.84 24.52
C TYR A 51 20.97 -3.20 26.01
N LEU A 52 19.90 -2.91 26.73
CA LEU A 52 19.79 -3.20 28.17
C LEU A 52 19.81 -4.71 28.45
N LEU A 53 19.22 -5.51 27.56
CA LEU A 53 19.23 -6.97 27.67
C LEU A 53 20.64 -7.54 27.52
N ALA A 54 21.41 -7.04 26.55
CA ALA A 54 22.80 -7.41 26.36
C ALA A 54 23.66 -7.02 27.57
N GLU A 55 23.44 -5.83 28.13
CA GLU A 55 24.17 -5.35 29.30
C GLU A 55 23.90 -6.19 30.56
N LYS A 56 22.64 -6.59 30.78
CA LYS A 56 22.23 -7.40 31.95
C LYS A 56 22.71 -8.84 31.85
N THR A 57 22.60 -9.45 30.68
CA THR A 57 23.01 -10.84 30.46
C THR A 57 24.51 -10.99 30.23
N LYS A 58 25.22 -9.87 29.99
CA LYS A 58 26.62 -9.85 29.52
C LYS A 58 26.81 -10.72 28.26
N SER A 59 25.76 -10.89 27.46
CA SER A 59 25.80 -11.68 26.23
C SER A 59 26.38 -10.86 25.08
N TYR A 60 27.58 -11.27 24.66
CA TYR A 60 28.24 -10.70 23.49
C TYR A 60 27.44 -10.92 22.19
N GLN A 61 26.74 -12.06 22.07
CA GLN A 61 25.92 -12.36 20.90
C GLN A 61 24.77 -11.35 20.73
N LEU A 62 24.15 -10.89 21.83
CA LEU A 62 23.13 -9.85 21.77
C LEU A 62 23.70 -8.51 21.32
N VAL A 63 24.93 -8.17 21.73
CA VAL A 63 25.63 -6.97 21.24
C VAL A 63 25.89 -7.07 19.73
N MET A 64 26.36 -8.24 19.26
CA MET A 64 26.58 -8.48 17.82
C MET A 64 25.29 -8.33 17.01
N ILE A 65 24.19 -8.95 17.46
CA ILE A 65 22.88 -8.82 16.79
C ILE A 65 22.46 -7.36 16.73
N LEU A 66 22.56 -6.62 17.84
CA LEU A 66 22.21 -5.21 17.88
C LEU A 66 23.08 -4.39 16.92
N GLN A 67 24.39 -4.63 16.88
CA GLN A 67 25.32 -3.97 15.96
C GLN A 67 24.97 -4.23 14.49
N MET A 68 24.61 -5.48 14.14
CA MET A 68 24.21 -5.86 12.79
C MET A 68 22.88 -5.23 12.36
N GLN A 69 21.95 -5.05 13.30
CA GLN A 69 20.62 -4.48 13.04
C GLN A 69 20.59 -2.95 13.07
N LEU A 70 21.56 -2.31 13.75
CA LEU A 70 21.61 -0.86 13.91
C LEU A 70 21.49 -0.05 12.61
N PRO A 71 22.15 -0.43 11.50
CA PRO A 71 22.01 0.27 10.22
C PRO A 71 20.56 0.30 9.72
N PHE A 72 19.86 -0.83 9.75
CA PHE A 72 18.46 -0.95 9.33
C PHE A 72 17.54 -0.13 10.23
N LEU A 73 17.69 -0.25 11.55
CA LEU A 73 16.88 0.50 12.52
C LEU A 73 17.05 2.02 12.35
N ARG A 74 18.27 2.48 12.07
CA ARG A 74 18.55 3.90 11.81
C ARG A 74 17.90 4.40 10.53
N GLU A 75 17.92 3.59 9.48
CA GLU A 75 17.30 3.95 8.21
C GLU A 75 15.77 4.02 8.35
N TYR A 76 15.15 3.02 8.97
CA TYR A 76 13.72 3.01 9.24
C TYR A 76 13.29 4.17 10.16
N ALA A 77 14.07 4.47 11.21
CA ALA A 77 13.76 5.60 12.10
C ALA A 77 13.78 6.94 11.36
N ARG A 78 14.72 7.13 10.42
CA ARG A 78 14.75 8.32 9.56
C ARG A 78 13.57 8.34 8.60
N ALA A 79 13.26 7.22 7.97
CA ALA A 79 12.15 7.10 7.05
C ALA A 79 10.82 7.42 7.74
N PHE A 80 10.56 6.89 8.95
CA PHE A 80 9.36 7.25 9.72
C PHE A 80 9.34 8.73 10.16
N ALA A 81 10.49 9.31 10.50
CA ALA A 81 10.57 10.73 10.82
C ALA A 81 10.28 11.64 9.60
N GLU A 82 10.64 11.20 8.40
CA GLU A 82 10.30 11.89 7.15
C GLU A 82 8.84 11.65 6.73
N ALA A 83 8.36 10.41 6.92
CA ALA A 83 6.98 10.00 6.65
C ALA A 83 5.99 10.84 7.45
N THR A 84 6.22 11.05 8.75
CA THR A 84 5.34 11.90 9.58
C THR A 84 5.19 13.34 9.05
N LYS A 85 6.25 13.92 8.46
CA LYS A 85 6.15 15.22 7.78
C LYS A 85 5.33 15.13 6.50
N THR A 86 5.60 14.10 5.70
CA THR A 86 4.88 13.82 4.44
C THR A 86 3.38 13.64 4.70
N PHE A 87 3.02 12.93 5.77
CA PHE A 87 1.64 12.70 6.20
C PHE A 87 0.97 13.99 6.67
N ALA A 88 1.66 14.78 7.49
CA ALA A 88 1.15 16.08 7.93
C ALA A 88 0.89 17.05 6.76
N GLU A 89 1.72 16.97 5.71
CA GLU A 89 1.58 17.78 4.49
C GLU A 89 0.58 17.19 3.48
N GLY A 90 0.03 15.99 3.73
CA GLY A 90 -0.91 15.33 2.82
C GLY A 90 -0.33 15.00 1.45
N LYS A 91 0.99 14.75 1.36
CA LYS A 91 1.67 14.47 0.10
C LYS A 91 1.58 12.97 -0.26
N PRO A 92 1.54 12.62 -1.55
CA PRO A 92 1.50 11.22 -1.97
C PRO A 92 2.74 10.45 -1.53
N ILE A 93 2.54 9.21 -1.10
CA ILE A 93 3.59 8.27 -0.68
C ILE A 93 3.68 7.06 -1.62
N GLY A 94 4.79 6.31 -1.57
CA GLY A 94 5.02 5.17 -2.45
C GLY A 94 3.90 4.13 -2.45
N ASP A 95 3.38 3.78 -1.26
CA ASP A 95 2.25 2.84 -1.09
C ASP A 95 0.99 3.27 -1.84
N GLY A 96 0.89 4.54 -2.24
CA GLY A 96 -0.17 5.06 -3.10
C GLY A 96 -0.06 4.71 -4.59
N VAL A 97 0.91 3.91 -5.01
CA VAL A 97 1.10 3.55 -6.42
C VAL A 97 -0.09 2.82 -7.03
N GLY A 98 -0.74 1.92 -6.29
CA GLY A 98 -1.95 1.21 -6.71
C GLY A 98 -3.12 2.17 -6.93
N PRO A 99 -3.50 2.99 -5.92
CA PRO A 99 -4.53 4.00 -6.07
C PRO A 99 -4.25 5.04 -7.16
N LEU A 100 -2.99 5.45 -7.33
CA LEU A 100 -2.58 6.34 -8.41
C LEU A 100 -2.84 5.69 -9.78
N THR A 101 -2.46 4.43 -9.93
CA THR A 101 -2.68 3.67 -11.17
C THR A 101 -4.18 3.54 -11.48
N ALA A 102 -4.99 3.20 -10.47
CA ALA A 102 -6.45 3.15 -10.61
C ALA A 102 -7.05 4.51 -10.98
N ALA A 103 -6.63 5.59 -10.34
CA ALA A 103 -7.11 6.94 -10.65
C ALA A 103 -6.74 7.36 -12.09
N LEU A 104 -5.50 7.09 -12.52
CA LEU A 104 -5.04 7.35 -13.89
C LEU A 104 -5.79 6.52 -14.94
N LEU A 105 -6.10 5.25 -14.63
CA LEU A 105 -6.86 4.38 -15.53
C LEU A 105 -8.32 4.83 -15.67
N ALA A 106 -8.95 5.24 -14.56
CA ALA A 106 -10.33 5.69 -14.54
C ALA A 106 -10.51 7.07 -15.18
N ASN A 107 -9.64 8.03 -14.86
CA ASN A 107 -9.62 9.39 -15.39
C ASN A 107 -11.03 10.02 -15.53
N THR A 108 -11.83 9.98 -14.46
CA THR A 108 -13.23 10.41 -14.46
C THR A 108 -13.60 11.02 -13.12
N ASP A 109 -14.62 11.88 -13.13
CA ASP A 109 -15.18 12.48 -11.91
C ASP A 109 -16.28 11.62 -11.27
N ARG A 110 -16.72 10.57 -11.96
CA ARG A 110 -17.90 9.78 -11.58
C ARG A 110 -17.52 8.60 -10.70
N TRP A 111 -17.33 8.86 -9.42
CA TRP A 111 -17.06 7.85 -8.39
C TRP A 111 -18.27 7.60 -7.50
N ARG A 112 -18.43 6.37 -7.05
CA ARG A 112 -19.46 5.94 -6.12
C ARG A 112 -18.84 5.26 -4.91
N GLU A 113 -19.39 5.54 -3.74
CA GLU A 113 -18.99 4.92 -2.47
C GLU A 113 -20.11 3.96 -2.04
N GLU A 114 -19.87 2.65 -2.14
CA GLU A 114 -20.81 1.59 -1.69
C GLU A 114 -20.35 0.88 -0.42
N VAL A 115 -19.08 1.09 -0.05
CA VAL A 115 -18.43 0.56 1.15
C VAL A 115 -17.61 1.71 1.73
N GLU A 116 -17.61 1.82 3.05
CA GLU A 116 -16.86 2.82 3.80
C GLU A 116 -15.42 2.95 3.28
N ASP A 117 -15.01 4.18 2.98
CA ASP A 117 -13.68 4.56 2.51
C ASP A 117 -13.21 3.85 1.24
N THR A 118 -14.13 3.27 0.46
CA THR A 118 -13.82 2.55 -0.77
C THR A 118 -14.74 3.00 -1.90
N VAL A 119 -14.13 3.52 -2.96
CA VAL A 119 -14.85 4.09 -4.10
C VAL A 119 -14.61 3.26 -5.35
N TYR A 120 -15.59 3.27 -6.27
CA TYR A 120 -15.40 2.74 -7.61
C TYR A 120 -15.93 3.69 -8.69
N ALA A 121 -15.33 3.61 -9.87
CA ALA A 121 -15.78 4.26 -11.09
C ALA A 121 -16.11 3.21 -12.14
N GLU A 122 -17.07 3.53 -13.01
CA GLU A 122 -17.40 2.72 -14.18
C GLU A 122 -16.89 3.45 -15.42
N VAL A 123 -15.99 2.80 -16.17
CA VAL A 123 -15.42 3.36 -17.40
C VAL A 123 -15.47 2.31 -18.51
N GLU A 124 -15.47 2.78 -19.75
CA GLU A 124 -15.42 1.90 -20.93
C GLU A 124 -14.01 1.92 -21.52
N PHE A 125 -13.52 0.75 -21.90
CA PHE A 125 -12.23 0.59 -22.55
C PHE A 125 -12.34 -0.50 -23.62
N GLU A 126 -12.19 -0.11 -24.89
CA GLU A 126 -12.16 -1.05 -26.03
C GLU A 126 -13.39 -2.00 -26.04
N GLY A 127 -14.58 -1.43 -25.80
CA GLY A 127 -15.85 -2.17 -25.75
C GLY A 127 -16.03 -3.05 -24.50
N ARG A 128 -15.18 -2.92 -23.48
CA ARG A 128 -15.27 -3.62 -22.19
C ARG A 128 -15.63 -2.64 -21.10
N LYS A 129 -16.32 -3.13 -20.07
CA LYS A 129 -16.71 -2.33 -18.92
C LYS A 129 -15.71 -2.54 -17.79
N LEU A 130 -15.01 -1.49 -17.37
CA LEU A 130 -14.09 -1.54 -16.24
C LEU A 130 -14.78 -0.98 -14.99
N LEU A 131 -14.71 -1.74 -13.91
CA LEU A 131 -15.08 -1.32 -12.56
C LEU A 131 -13.77 -1.02 -11.83
N VAL A 132 -13.36 0.24 -11.85
CA VAL A 132 -12.09 0.67 -11.27
C VAL A 132 -12.31 1.00 -9.80
N ILE A 133 -11.58 0.35 -8.89
CA ILE A 133 -11.75 0.42 -7.45
C ILE A 133 -10.48 1.01 -6.82
N LYS A 134 -10.64 1.88 -5.82
CA LYS A 134 -9.57 2.31 -4.91
C LYS A 134 -10.13 2.79 -3.57
N ALA A 135 -9.27 3.03 -2.60
CA ALA A 135 -9.67 3.74 -1.38
C ALA A 135 -10.09 5.19 -1.65
N LYS A 136 -10.86 5.77 -0.73
CA LYS A 136 -11.27 7.18 -0.79
C LYS A 136 -10.12 8.08 -0.34
N GLY A 137 -9.60 8.88 -1.27
CA GLY A 137 -8.61 9.92 -1.02
C GLY A 137 -9.21 11.34 -1.09
N PRO A 138 -8.38 12.40 -1.01
CA PRO A 138 -6.90 12.37 -0.97
C PRO A 138 -6.29 12.18 0.43
N GLY A 139 -7.06 11.81 1.43
CA GLY A 139 -6.61 11.56 2.79
C GLY A 139 -6.07 10.14 2.96
N GLY A 140 -5.27 9.94 4.00
CA GLY A 140 -4.61 8.68 4.28
C GLY A 140 -5.56 7.53 4.62
N ARG A 141 -6.01 6.78 3.61
CA ARG A 141 -6.91 5.63 3.78
C ARG A 141 -6.50 4.45 2.91
N VAL A 142 -6.76 3.24 3.43
CA VAL A 142 -6.58 1.95 2.72
C VAL A 142 -7.93 1.36 2.27
N GLY A 143 -9.02 1.71 2.96
CA GLY A 143 -10.38 1.26 2.62
C GLY A 143 -10.63 -0.22 2.91
N LYS A 144 -11.68 -0.77 2.28
CA LYS A 144 -12.15 -2.16 2.40
C LYS A 144 -12.38 -2.77 1.00
N PRO A 145 -11.34 -2.85 0.16
CA PRO A 145 -11.47 -3.28 -1.24
C PRO A 145 -12.07 -4.69 -1.38
N GLY A 146 -11.73 -5.63 -0.47
CA GLY A 146 -12.25 -6.99 -0.53
C GLY A 146 -13.77 -7.06 -0.37
N GLU A 147 -14.34 -6.23 0.52
CA GLU A 147 -15.80 -6.14 0.71
C GLU A 147 -16.50 -5.56 -0.53
N LEU A 148 -15.92 -4.51 -1.14
CA LEU A 148 -16.51 -3.89 -2.33
C LEU A 148 -16.42 -4.81 -3.55
N ILE A 149 -15.28 -5.45 -3.78
CA ILE A 149 -15.10 -6.45 -4.84
C ILE A 149 -16.13 -7.57 -4.69
N ARG A 150 -16.31 -8.10 -3.46
CA ARG A 150 -17.30 -9.14 -3.18
C ARG A 150 -18.72 -8.70 -3.54
N ARG A 151 -19.12 -7.48 -3.17
CA ARG A 151 -20.44 -6.93 -3.50
C ARG A 151 -20.64 -6.77 -5.01
N LEU A 152 -19.65 -6.21 -5.71
CA LEU A 152 -19.73 -5.97 -7.15
C LEU A 152 -19.72 -7.27 -7.96
N ALA A 153 -18.87 -8.23 -7.60
CA ALA A 153 -18.77 -9.53 -8.26
C ALA A 153 -20.05 -10.38 -8.10
N ARG A 154 -20.80 -10.23 -7.01
CA ARG A 154 -22.12 -10.88 -6.86
C ARG A 154 -23.23 -10.20 -7.64
N LYS A 155 -23.16 -8.87 -7.80
CA LYS A 155 -24.18 -8.07 -8.50
C LYS A 155 -24.02 -8.10 -10.03
N ARG A 156 -22.82 -8.38 -10.53
CA ARG A 156 -22.48 -8.26 -11.95
C ARG A 156 -21.70 -9.47 -12.41
N LYS A 157 -21.85 -9.85 -13.67
CA LYS A 157 -21.05 -10.91 -14.29
C LYS A 157 -19.64 -10.39 -14.59
N VAL A 158 -18.73 -10.57 -13.64
CA VAL A 158 -17.32 -10.18 -13.77
C VAL A 158 -16.55 -11.32 -14.43
N SER A 159 -15.83 -11.01 -15.51
CA SER A 159 -15.06 -11.99 -16.29
C SER A 159 -13.64 -12.14 -15.77
N ARG A 160 -13.10 -11.11 -15.09
CA ARG A 160 -11.73 -11.10 -14.56
C ARG A 160 -11.55 -10.01 -13.50
N ILE A 161 -10.64 -10.24 -12.54
CA ILE A 161 -10.21 -9.25 -11.55
C ILE A 161 -8.71 -9.02 -11.73
N ILE A 162 -8.29 -7.76 -11.84
CA ILE A 162 -6.90 -7.34 -11.92
C ILE A 162 -6.59 -6.47 -10.70
N MET A 163 -5.66 -6.91 -9.86
CA MET A 163 -5.22 -6.18 -8.67
C MET A 163 -3.92 -5.46 -8.97
N ILE A 164 -3.81 -4.21 -8.52
CA ILE A 164 -2.63 -3.37 -8.68
C ILE A 164 -2.17 -2.98 -7.29
N ASP A 165 -0.96 -3.39 -6.91
CA ASP A 165 -0.43 -3.17 -5.57
C ASP A 165 1.06 -2.80 -5.63
N ALA A 166 1.55 -2.22 -4.55
CA ALA A 166 2.98 -2.10 -4.31
C ALA A 166 3.52 -3.40 -3.73
N ALA A 167 4.77 -3.76 -4.06
CA ALA A 167 5.47 -4.78 -3.30
C ALA A 167 6.92 -4.39 -3.02
N ALA A 168 7.40 -4.85 -1.87
CA ALA A 168 8.79 -4.74 -1.48
C ALA A 168 9.72 -5.23 -2.60
N LYS A 169 10.66 -4.36 -2.95
CA LYS A 169 11.75 -4.66 -3.86
C LYS A 169 12.93 -5.27 -3.11
N LEU A 170 13.66 -6.13 -3.80
CA LEU A 170 14.99 -6.59 -3.40
C LEU A 170 16.06 -5.62 -3.92
N GLU A 171 17.25 -5.71 -3.36
CA GLU A 171 18.41 -4.87 -3.69
C GLU A 171 18.78 -4.89 -5.18
N GLY A 172 18.52 -6.00 -5.88
CA GLY A 172 18.73 -6.12 -7.32
C GLY A 172 17.59 -5.58 -8.18
N GLU A 173 16.45 -5.26 -7.58
CA GLU A 173 15.24 -4.81 -8.28
C GLU A 173 15.15 -3.28 -8.29
N ARG A 174 14.58 -2.74 -9.36
CA ARG A 174 14.50 -1.29 -9.57
C ARG A 174 13.20 -0.74 -9.01
N SER A 175 13.27 0.43 -8.37
CA SER A 175 12.07 1.17 -7.96
C SER A 175 11.23 1.54 -9.19
N GLY A 176 9.93 1.29 -9.12
CA GLY A 176 8.98 1.52 -10.21
C GLY A 176 8.94 0.41 -11.26
N GLU A 177 9.70 -0.68 -11.07
CA GLU A 177 9.61 -1.85 -11.95
C GLU A 177 8.25 -2.53 -11.81
N VAL A 178 7.61 -2.81 -12.95
CA VAL A 178 6.28 -3.40 -13.00
C VAL A 178 6.39 -4.88 -13.32
N ILE A 179 5.76 -5.72 -12.50
CA ILE A 179 5.75 -7.19 -12.65
C ILE A 179 4.31 -7.66 -12.74
N GLU A 180 4.05 -8.59 -13.66
CA GLU A 180 2.76 -9.27 -13.76
C GLU A 180 2.81 -10.64 -13.07
N GLY A 181 1.71 -11.02 -12.43
CA GLY A 181 1.53 -12.29 -11.76
C GLY A 181 0.08 -12.75 -11.73
N VAL A 182 -0.17 -13.85 -11.04
CA VAL A 182 -1.49 -14.46 -10.86
C VAL A 182 -1.80 -14.55 -9.37
N GLY A 183 -3.06 -14.35 -9.00
CA GLY A 183 -3.54 -14.38 -7.62
C GLY A 183 -3.80 -13.01 -7.02
N ALA A 184 -4.27 -12.98 -5.77
CA ALA A 184 -4.54 -11.73 -5.08
C ALA A 184 -3.24 -11.07 -4.61
N ALA A 185 -2.99 -9.87 -5.10
CA ALA A 185 -1.90 -8.99 -4.68
C ALA A 185 -2.44 -7.92 -3.73
N ILE A 186 -2.29 -8.15 -2.43
CA ILE A 186 -2.64 -7.18 -1.39
C ILE A 186 -1.64 -7.29 -0.23
N GLY A 187 -0.98 -6.18 0.08
CA GLY A 187 -0.28 -5.94 1.34
C GLY A 187 -1.26 -5.70 2.50
N GLY A 188 -0.89 -6.11 3.72
CA GLY A 188 -1.68 -5.84 4.92
C GLY A 188 -2.37 -7.08 5.53
N PRO A 189 -3.39 -6.89 6.38
CA PRO A 189 -4.03 -7.99 7.12
C PRO A 189 -4.59 -9.08 6.19
N PRO A 190 -4.46 -10.38 6.53
CA PRO A 190 -4.87 -11.50 5.65
C PRO A 190 -6.36 -11.51 5.27
N VAL A 191 -7.18 -10.68 5.92
CA VAL A 191 -8.64 -10.67 5.80
C VAL A 191 -9.10 -10.25 4.41
N ASP A 192 -8.57 -9.16 3.84
CA ASP A 192 -9.00 -8.71 2.52
C ASP A 192 -8.50 -9.64 1.41
N LYS A 193 -7.28 -10.16 1.54
CA LYS A 193 -6.74 -11.19 0.65
C LYS A 193 -7.68 -12.40 0.59
N TYR A 194 -8.02 -12.94 1.76
CA TYR A 194 -8.90 -14.10 1.88
C TYR A 194 -10.26 -13.84 1.25
N LYS A 195 -10.89 -12.69 1.52
CA LYS A 195 -12.20 -12.34 0.94
C LYS A 195 -12.18 -12.28 -0.59
N ILE A 196 -11.10 -11.76 -1.18
CA ILE A 196 -10.97 -11.64 -2.63
C ILE A 196 -10.72 -13.02 -3.26
N GLU A 197 -9.81 -13.81 -2.69
CA GLU A 197 -9.54 -15.17 -3.17
C GLU A 197 -10.76 -16.08 -3.03
N GLU A 198 -11.49 -15.97 -1.91
CA GLU A 198 -12.74 -16.70 -1.66
C GLU A 198 -13.80 -16.39 -2.72
N ILE A 199 -14.12 -15.10 -2.97
CA ILE A 199 -15.15 -14.74 -3.96
C ILE A 199 -14.72 -15.05 -5.39
N ALA A 200 -13.43 -14.89 -5.71
CA ALA A 200 -12.91 -15.23 -7.02
C ALA A 200 -13.01 -16.74 -7.28
N THR A 201 -12.69 -17.56 -6.27
CA THR A 201 -12.81 -19.01 -6.35
C THR A 201 -14.27 -19.46 -6.44
N GLU A 202 -15.16 -18.88 -5.59
CA GLU A 202 -16.59 -19.17 -5.58
C GLU A 202 -17.25 -18.93 -6.95
N LEU A 203 -16.86 -17.85 -7.63
CA LEU A 203 -17.45 -17.44 -8.91
C LEU A 203 -16.62 -17.89 -10.13
N GLY A 204 -15.51 -18.59 -9.93
CA GLY A 204 -14.61 -19.02 -11.01
C GLY A 204 -13.96 -17.86 -11.78
N ILE A 205 -13.71 -16.73 -11.12
CA ILE A 205 -13.14 -15.51 -11.73
C ILE A 205 -11.60 -15.56 -11.63
N PRO A 206 -10.87 -15.47 -12.75
CA PRO A 206 -9.42 -15.37 -12.72
C PRO A 206 -8.94 -14.09 -12.01
N LEU A 207 -7.89 -14.24 -11.19
CA LEU A 207 -7.20 -13.16 -10.48
C LEU A 207 -5.82 -12.92 -11.09
N ASP A 208 -5.59 -11.72 -11.58
CA ASP A 208 -4.29 -11.25 -12.05
C ASP A 208 -3.73 -10.19 -11.10
N ALA A 209 -2.41 -10.14 -10.97
CA ALA A 209 -1.69 -9.17 -10.16
C ALA A 209 -0.75 -8.32 -11.03
N VAL A 210 -0.74 -7.01 -10.79
CA VAL A 210 0.22 -6.06 -11.34
C VAL A 210 0.92 -5.39 -10.16
N ILE A 211 2.19 -5.70 -9.98
CA ILE A 211 2.99 -5.27 -8.85
C ILE A 211 3.93 -4.17 -9.29
N VAL A 212 3.97 -3.06 -8.55
CA VAL A 212 5.01 -2.04 -8.71
C VAL A 212 6.01 -2.18 -7.57
N LYS A 213 7.29 -2.32 -7.93
CA LYS A 213 8.38 -2.56 -6.97
C LYS A 213 8.81 -1.27 -6.27
N GLU A 214 8.87 -1.30 -4.95
CA GLU A 214 9.38 -0.22 -4.11
C GLU A 214 10.04 -0.75 -2.84
N SER A 215 10.95 0.01 -2.25
CA SER A 215 11.52 -0.29 -0.93
C SER A 215 10.56 0.10 0.20
N LEU A 216 10.82 -0.41 1.41
CA LEU A 216 10.08 0.02 2.61
C LEU A 216 10.20 1.53 2.86
N VAL A 217 11.34 2.13 2.52
CA VAL A 217 11.54 3.57 2.66
C VAL A 217 10.69 4.32 1.65
N GLU A 218 10.68 3.87 0.39
CA GLU A 218 9.87 4.48 -0.68
C GLU A 218 8.37 4.38 -0.38
N SER A 219 7.90 3.27 0.21
CA SER A 219 6.48 3.05 0.48
C SER A 219 5.89 4.05 1.49
N ILE A 220 6.67 4.47 2.49
CA ILE A 220 6.21 5.39 3.55
C ILE A 220 6.62 6.86 3.37
N THR A 221 7.58 7.13 2.48
CA THR A 221 8.06 8.49 2.20
C THR A 221 7.39 9.07 0.96
N ARG A 222 7.65 10.35 0.67
CA ARG A 222 7.04 11.04 -0.48
C ARG A 222 7.35 10.29 -1.78
N MET A 223 6.30 9.96 -2.53
CA MET A 223 6.39 9.32 -3.83
C MET A 223 7.27 10.16 -4.76
N HIS A 224 8.32 9.56 -5.31
CA HIS A 224 9.20 10.19 -6.28
C HIS A 224 8.91 9.72 -7.71
N ARG A 225 9.53 10.40 -8.67
CA ARG A 225 9.24 10.24 -10.10
C ARG A 225 9.32 8.80 -10.60
N LYS A 226 10.31 7.99 -10.18
CA LYS A 226 10.40 6.57 -10.60
C LYS A 226 9.17 5.73 -10.19
N ILE A 227 8.63 5.90 -8.97
CA ILE A 227 7.43 5.17 -8.54
C ILE A 227 6.21 5.66 -9.33
N ALA A 228 6.09 6.97 -9.54
CA ALA A 228 5.01 7.54 -10.34
C ALA A 228 5.07 7.12 -11.82
N GLU A 229 6.26 6.98 -12.40
CA GLU A 229 6.48 6.38 -13.73
C GLU A 229 6.07 4.90 -13.73
N GLY A 230 6.38 4.16 -12.65
CA GLY A 230 5.90 2.81 -12.42
C GLY A 230 4.36 2.70 -12.45
N ALA A 231 3.64 3.61 -11.81
CA ALA A 231 2.17 3.67 -11.89
C ALA A 231 1.68 3.87 -13.33
N ARG A 232 2.32 4.77 -14.10
CA ARG A 232 1.95 4.99 -15.52
C ARG A 232 2.22 3.75 -16.37
N ASN A 233 3.35 3.08 -16.16
CA ASN A 233 3.66 1.82 -16.83
C ASN A 233 2.66 0.72 -16.44
N ALA A 234 2.22 0.68 -15.18
CA ALA A 234 1.21 -0.26 -14.71
C ALA A 234 -0.15 -0.04 -15.40
N VAL A 235 -0.54 1.20 -15.73
CA VAL A 235 -1.74 1.46 -16.56
C VAL A 235 -1.63 0.75 -17.91
N GLU A 236 -0.49 0.85 -18.58
CA GLU A 236 -0.27 0.22 -19.89
C GLU A 236 -0.26 -1.31 -19.79
N VAL A 237 0.35 -1.86 -18.73
CA VAL A 237 0.33 -3.30 -18.44
C VAL A 237 -1.11 -3.79 -18.22
N VAL A 238 -1.91 -3.06 -17.44
CA VAL A 238 -3.32 -3.40 -17.19
C VAL A 238 -4.13 -3.35 -18.48
N ARG A 239 -3.96 -2.30 -19.30
CA ARG A 239 -4.62 -2.19 -20.61
C ARG A 239 -4.29 -3.38 -21.51
N ARG A 240 -3.02 -3.75 -21.60
CA ARG A 240 -2.57 -4.93 -22.35
C ARG A 240 -3.21 -6.22 -21.81
N ALA A 241 -3.15 -6.45 -20.50
CA ALA A 241 -3.73 -7.63 -19.87
C ALA A 241 -5.24 -7.75 -20.13
N ILE A 242 -5.97 -6.63 -20.09
CA ILE A 242 -7.40 -6.59 -20.43
C ILE A 242 -7.62 -7.02 -21.89
N LEU A 243 -6.86 -6.47 -22.84
CA LEU A 243 -6.99 -6.78 -24.26
C LEU A 243 -6.71 -8.25 -24.57
N GLU A 244 -5.65 -8.80 -23.97
CA GLU A 244 -5.20 -10.18 -24.23
C GLU A 244 -6.09 -11.24 -23.56
N ARG A 245 -6.69 -10.93 -22.41
CA ARG A 245 -7.33 -11.93 -21.54
C ARG A 245 -8.84 -11.80 -21.42
N THR A 246 -9.45 -10.84 -22.12
CA THR A 246 -10.90 -10.58 -22.11
C THR A 246 -11.44 -10.21 -23.49
N LYS A 247 -12.76 -10.27 -23.67
CA LYS A 247 -13.47 -9.99 -24.93
C LYS A 247 -14.36 -8.74 -24.80
N PRO A 248 -14.65 -8.04 -25.91
CA PRO A 248 -15.67 -6.99 -25.90
C PRO A 248 -16.99 -7.47 -25.28
N GLY A 249 -17.61 -6.62 -24.47
CA GLY A 249 -18.78 -6.94 -23.64
C GLY A 249 -18.45 -7.50 -22.24
N ASP A 250 -17.21 -7.91 -21.98
CA ASP A 250 -16.80 -8.35 -20.65
C ASP A 250 -16.81 -7.19 -19.64
N THR A 251 -17.09 -7.54 -18.38
CA THR A 251 -16.89 -6.64 -17.23
C THR A 251 -15.65 -7.08 -16.47
N VAL A 252 -14.72 -6.16 -16.24
CA VAL A 252 -13.46 -6.40 -15.55
C VAL A 252 -13.39 -5.52 -14.31
N ILE A 253 -13.02 -6.09 -13.17
CA ILE A 253 -12.68 -5.30 -11.98
C ILE A 253 -11.18 -4.98 -12.04
N VAL A 254 -10.83 -3.70 -11.85
CA VAL A 254 -9.44 -3.27 -11.68
C VAL A 254 -9.33 -2.59 -10.33
N ALA A 255 -8.58 -3.16 -9.39
CA ALA A 255 -8.48 -2.66 -8.03
C ALA A 255 -7.07 -2.13 -7.74
N GLY A 256 -6.96 -0.81 -7.51
CA GLY A 256 -5.75 -0.17 -6.99
C GLY A 256 -5.72 -0.23 -5.47
N ILE A 257 -4.77 -0.99 -4.93
CA ILE A 257 -4.59 -1.26 -3.50
C ILE A 257 -3.45 -0.42 -2.96
N GLY A 258 -3.65 0.14 -1.76
CA GLY A 258 -2.66 0.97 -1.07
C GLY A 258 -3.26 2.25 -0.50
N ASN A 259 -2.42 3.04 0.15
CA ASN A 259 -2.81 4.28 0.81
C ASN A 259 -3.12 5.42 -0.16
N THR A 260 -4.16 6.20 0.11
CA THR A 260 -4.65 7.27 -0.78
C THR A 260 -4.26 8.68 -0.38
N ILE A 261 -3.35 8.84 0.58
CA ILE A 261 -2.84 10.16 0.97
C ILE A 261 -2.26 10.89 -0.24
N GLY A 262 -2.64 12.16 -0.41
CA GLY A 262 -2.28 12.99 -1.54
C GLY A 262 -2.83 12.54 -2.89
N ILE A 263 -3.69 11.52 -2.98
CA ILE A 263 -4.20 10.97 -4.25
C ILE A 263 -5.72 11.00 -4.27
N GLY A 264 -6.29 12.00 -4.95
CA GLY A 264 -7.74 12.14 -5.11
C GLY A 264 -8.34 11.16 -6.13
N GLN A 265 -9.63 11.35 -6.38
CA GLN A 265 -10.43 10.55 -7.31
C GLN A 265 -10.55 11.24 -8.66
N ARG A 266 -10.68 12.58 -8.65
CA ARG A 266 -10.96 13.37 -9.84
C ARG A 266 -9.67 13.72 -10.59
N PRO A 267 -9.70 13.90 -11.93
CA PRO A 267 -8.51 14.18 -12.73
C PRO A 267 -7.71 15.42 -12.29
N ASP A 268 -8.36 16.42 -11.70
CA ASP A 268 -7.73 17.62 -11.14
C ASP A 268 -7.06 17.36 -9.78
N GLU A 269 -7.50 16.34 -9.05
CA GLU A 269 -6.96 15.93 -7.74
C GLU A 269 -5.86 14.85 -7.86
N ILE A 270 -5.59 14.34 -9.07
CA ILE A 270 -4.49 13.40 -9.33
C ILE A 270 -3.16 14.18 -9.36
N PRO A 271 -2.16 13.82 -8.54
CA PRO A 271 -0.85 14.47 -8.56
C PRO A 271 -0.15 14.33 -9.91
N LYS A 272 0.37 15.44 -10.43
CA LYS A 272 1.06 15.49 -11.73
C LYS A 272 2.58 15.61 -11.59
N GLU A 273 3.03 16.21 -10.49
CA GLU A 273 4.43 16.51 -10.24
C GLU A 273 4.97 15.70 -9.07
N PHE A 274 6.09 15.04 -9.32
CA PHE A 274 6.77 14.21 -8.34
C PHE A 274 8.25 14.61 -8.28
N PRO A 275 8.85 14.69 -7.08
CA PRO A 275 10.26 15.02 -6.93
C PRO A 275 11.14 13.96 -7.60
N PRO A 276 12.39 14.31 -7.98
CA PRO A 276 13.36 13.30 -8.38
C PRO A 276 13.58 12.28 -7.25
N PRO A 277 13.99 11.04 -7.58
CA PRO A 277 14.37 10.08 -6.55
C PRO A 277 15.49 10.67 -5.67
N PRO A 278 15.48 10.40 -4.36
CA PRO A 278 16.52 10.89 -3.46
C PRO A 278 17.90 10.41 -3.93
N ALA A 279 18.92 11.26 -3.73
CA ALA A 279 20.28 10.89 -4.09
C ALA A 279 20.70 9.61 -3.33
N PRO A 280 21.34 8.63 -3.99
CA PRO A 280 21.80 7.42 -3.32
C PRO A 280 22.74 7.81 -2.17
N ARG A 281 22.33 7.55 -0.93
CA ARG A 281 23.25 7.72 0.20
C ARG A 281 24.19 6.52 0.22
N LYS A 282 25.49 6.79 0.40
CA LYS A 282 26.50 5.72 0.49
C LYS A 282 26.14 4.80 1.66
N GLY A 283 25.83 3.53 1.37
CA GLY A 283 25.41 2.53 2.35
C GLY A 283 23.93 2.60 2.76
N ALA A 284 23.07 3.28 1.98
CA ALA A 284 21.63 3.17 2.15
C ALA A 284 21.17 1.72 1.90
N ILE A 285 20.23 1.27 2.73
CA ILE A 285 19.64 -0.05 2.65
C ILE A 285 18.25 0.13 2.06
N GLU A 286 17.96 -0.58 0.98
CA GLU A 286 16.67 -0.52 0.28
C GLU A 286 15.80 -1.75 0.57
N SER A 287 16.37 -2.76 1.25
CA SER A 287 15.71 -4.01 1.57
C SER A 287 14.55 -3.81 2.52
N ALA A 288 13.43 -4.45 2.20
CA ALA A 288 12.37 -4.70 3.17
C ALA A 288 12.62 -5.97 4.01
N ALA A 289 13.60 -6.80 3.63
CA ALA A 289 13.97 -8.00 4.36
C ALA A 289 14.98 -7.65 5.45
N LEU A 290 14.54 -7.64 6.72
CA LEU A 290 15.49 -7.66 7.82
C LEU A 290 16.25 -9.00 7.77
N PRO A 291 17.59 -9.03 7.89
CA PRO A 291 18.38 -10.25 7.74
C PRO A 291 18.06 -11.40 8.71
N ILE A 292 17.15 -11.18 9.67
CA ILE A 292 16.85 -12.11 10.77
C ILE A 292 15.33 -12.09 11.12
N GLY A 293 14.48 -11.75 10.15
CA GLY A 293 13.02 -11.71 10.28
C GLY A 293 12.34 -12.97 9.76
#